data_AF-G2G9X8-F1
#
_entry.id   AF-G2G9X8-F1
#
_cell.length_a   1.000
_cell.length_b   1.000
_cell.length_c   1.000
_cell.angle_alpha   90.00
_cell.angle_beta   90.00
_cell.angle_gamma   90.00
#
_symmetry.space_group_name_H-M   'P 1'
#
loop_
_entity.id
_entity.type
_entity.pdbx_description
1 polymer ?
#
loop_
_entity_poly.entity_id
_entity_poly.type
_entity_poly.pdbx_seq_one_letter_code
_entity_poly.pdbx_strand_id
1 'polypeptide(L)'
;MQGTASRITLTSDDITRELVSTHTPAALAESGYLTGPDGHAVAGQMREHQLDEALLLGRCSTTNDVDAFYRRDEELDEQWHARREDTIAKYCARCPIAAACLELALRYPEAPQDLAVRGGITEEDQLALADMEAERLAAARERDRAPYEQRTMRLHAARQVLGLARSHIGLSVKPEYRNKNHAELSAAVSKLEQLRKNHRRATGWAA
;
A
#
# COMPACT_ATOMS: atom_id res chain seq x y z
N MET A 1 -45.96 2.66 17.99
CA MET A 1 -44.75 1.96 17.52
C MET A 1 -43.73 3.02 17.16
N GLN A 2 -42.85 3.38 18.10
CA GLN A 2 -41.77 4.33 17.85
C GLN A 2 -40.53 3.50 17.46
N GLY A 3 -40.12 3.60 16.20
CA GLY A 3 -38.88 3.01 15.72
C GLY A 3 -37.71 3.79 16.26
N THR A 4 -36.95 3.21 17.18
CA THR A 4 -35.64 3.71 17.59
C THR A 4 -34.68 3.57 16.42
N ALA A 5 -34.50 4.65 15.66
CA ALA A 5 -33.38 4.78 14.74
C ALA A 5 -32.09 4.74 15.57
N SER A 6 -31.39 3.61 15.54
CA SER A 6 -30.07 3.47 16.13
C SER A 6 -29.15 4.44 15.39
N ARG A 7 -28.73 5.53 16.05
CA ARG A 7 -27.69 6.42 15.51
C ARG A 7 -26.42 5.60 15.41
N ILE A 8 -25.99 5.31 14.18
CA ILE A 8 -24.66 4.76 13.92
C ILE A 8 -23.68 5.89 14.26
N THR A 9 -22.96 5.73 15.36
CA THR A 9 -21.82 6.60 15.69
C THR A 9 -20.65 6.12 14.84
N LEU A 10 -20.36 6.81 13.74
CA LEU A 10 -19.16 6.55 12.93
C LEU A 10 -17.92 6.94 13.74
N THR A 11 -16.92 6.07 13.78
CA THR A 11 -15.62 6.41 14.39
C THR A 11 -14.81 7.31 13.46
N SER A 12 -13.77 7.97 13.98
CA SER A 12 -12.83 8.74 13.15
C SER A 12 -12.20 7.88 12.05
N ASP A 13 -11.89 6.62 12.37
CA ASP A 13 -11.36 5.64 11.42
C ASP A 13 -12.36 5.27 10.32
N ASP A 14 -13.65 5.20 10.64
CA ASP A 14 -14.68 4.94 9.63
C ASP A 14 -14.87 6.12 8.69
N ILE A 15 -14.79 7.36 9.22
CA ILE A 15 -14.86 8.58 8.41
C ILE A 15 -13.67 8.67 7.45
N THR A 16 -12.45 8.48 7.96
CA THR A 16 -11.23 8.53 7.13
C THR A 16 -11.22 7.42 6.07
N ARG A 17 -11.70 6.22 6.39
CA ARG A 17 -11.84 5.13 5.43
C ARG A 17 -12.85 5.47 4.32
N GLU A 18 -14.01 6.02 4.69
CA GLU A 18 -15.02 6.46 3.72
C GLU A 18 -14.46 7.55 2.80
N LEU A 19 -13.78 8.56 3.36
CA LEU A 19 -13.13 9.64 2.61
C LEU A 19 -12.17 9.10 1.56
N VAL A 20 -11.25 8.20 1.95
CA VAL A 20 -10.26 7.60 1.03
C VAL A 20 -10.91 6.73 -0.04
N SER A 21 -12.05 6.09 0.27
CA SER A 21 -12.77 5.25 -0.69
C SER A 21 -13.58 6.04 -1.73
N THR A 22 -13.96 7.28 -1.39
CA THR A 22 -14.86 8.12 -2.20
C THR A 22 -14.13 9.20 -2.99
N HIS A 23 -12.92 9.59 -2.57
CA HIS A 23 -12.16 10.67 -3.18
C HIS A 23 -10.86 10.17 -3.82
N THR A 24 -10.44 10.83 -4.89
CA THR A 24 -9.13 10.60 -5.49
C THR A 24 -8.03 11.25 -4.66
N PRO A 25 -6.76 10.80 -4.76
CA PRO A 25 -5.64 11.45 -4.09
C PRO A 25 -5.53 12.95 -4.39
N ALA A 26 -5.81 13.35 -5.64
CA ALA A 26 -5.85 14.76 -6.04
C ALA A 26 -6.93 15.57 -5.31
N ALA A 27 -8.15 15.03 -5.19
CA ALA A 27 -9.24 15.70 -4.48
C ALA A 27 -8.95 15.84 -2.98
N LEU A 28 -8.32 14.82 -2.38
CA LEU A 28 -7.89 14.85 -0.97
C LEU A 28 -6.80 15.91 -0.74
N ALA A 29 -5.83 16.00 -1.65
CA ALA A 29 -4.76 17.01 -1.60
C ALA A 29 -5.32 18.43 -1.75
N GLU A 30 -6.19 18.66 -2.74
CA GLU A 30 -6.82 19.98 -2.99
C GLU A 30 -7.69 20.43 -1.81
N SER A 31 -8.40 19.50 -1.18
CA SER A 31 -9.23 19.76 -0.01
C SER A 31 -8.44 19.92 1.30
N GLY A 32 -7.11 19.77 1.26
CA GLY A 32 -6.23 19.90 2.43
C GLY A 32 -6.26 18.71 3.39
N TYR A 33 -6.92 17.61 3.03
CA TYR A 33 -6.99 16.40 3.86
C TYR A 33 -5.66 15.65 3.96
N LEU A 34 -4.64 16.01 3.18
CA LEU A 34 -3.29 15.40 3.25
C LEU A 34 -2.24 16.33 3.86
N THR A 35 -2.67 17.43 4.48
CA THR A 35 -1.80 18.41 5.19
C THR A 35 -2.37 18.93 6.49
N GLY A 36 -3.69 18.79 6.69
CA GLY A 36 -4.36 19.19 7.91
C GLY A 36 -4.08 18.26 9.10
N PRO A 37 -4.65 18.57 10.28
CA PRO A 37 -4.49 17.79 11.51
C PRO A 37 -4.85 16.31 11.35
N ASP A 38 -5.82 16.02 10.48
CA ASP A 38 -6.30 14.66 10.21
C ASP A 38 -5.50 13.95 9.11
N GLY A 39 -4.51 14.62 8.53
CA GLY A 39 -3.83 14.14 7.33
C GLY A 39 -3.11 12.82 7.51
N HIS A 40 -2.53 12.61 8.69
CA HIS A 40 -1.90 11.33 9.03
C HIS A 40 -2.91 10.19 9.09
N ALA A 41 -4.09 10.42 9.68
CA ALA A 41 -5.15 9.42 9.74
C ALA A 41 -5.71 9.09 8.35
N VAL A 42 -5.92 10.11 7.50
CA VAL A 42 -6.36 9.93 6.11
C VAL A 42 -5.31 9.15 5.32
N ALA A 43 -4.04 9.56 5.36
CA ALA A 43 -2.93 8.88 4.69
C ALA A 43 -2.79 7.42 5.16
N GLY A 44 -2.95 7.16 6.46
CA GLY A 44 -2.93 5.82 7.06
C GLY A 44 -4.00 4.85 6.52
N GLN A 45 -5.08 5.37 5.94
CA GLN A 45 -6.10 4.56 5.26
C GLN A 45 -5.85 4.38 3.76
N MET A 46 -5.00 5.21 3.15
CA MET A 46 -4.65 5.11 1.73
C MET A 46 -3.83 3.85 1.45
N ARG A 47 -4.01 3.31 0.25
CA ARG A 47 -3.23 2.19 -0.29
C ARG A 47 -1.97 2.69 -0.96
N GLU A 48 -0.94 1.85 -1.04
CA GLU A 48 0.36 2.23 -1.63
C GLU A 48 0.24 2.95 -2.97
N HIS A 49 -0.51 2.41 -3.93
CA HIS A 49 -0.72 3.07 -5.23
C HIS A 49 -1.38 4.46 -5.15
N GLN A 50 -2.24 4.70 -4.15
CA GLN A 50 -2.87 6.01 -3.93
C GLN A 50 -1.87 6.99 -3.33
N LEU A 51 -0.97 6.50 -2.46
CA LEU A 51 0.14 7.29 -1.92
C LEU A 51 1.13 7.66 -3.04
N ASP A 52 1.50 6.71 -3.90
CA ASP A 52 2.35 6.95 -5.07
C ASP A 52 1.75 7.98 -6.03
N GLU A 53 0.45 7.88 -6.30
CA GLU A 53 -0.27 8.86 -7.12
C GLU A 53 -0.25 10.25 -6.46
N ALA A 54 -0.42 10.33 -5.14
CA ALA A 54 -0.33 11.58 -4.40
C ALA A 54 1.06 12.23 -4.49
N LEU A 55 2.14 11.44 -4.52
CA LEU A 55 3.50 11.98 -4.63
C LEU A 55 3.72 12.81 -5.89
N LEU A 56 2.99 12.52 -6.98
CA LEU A 56 3.03 13.29 -8.22
C LEU A 56 2.53 14.74 -8.05
N LEU A 57 1.82 15.02 -6.95
CA LEU A 57 1.30 16.35 -6.59
C LEU A 57 2.21 17.08 -5.59
N GLY A 58 3.30 16.45 -5.17
CA GLY A 58 4.24 17.01 -4.22
C GLY A 58 4.98 18.21 -4.77
N ARG A 59 5.31 19.18 -3.93
CA ARG A 59 6.15 20.33 -4.33
C ARG A 59 7.56 19.91 -4.79
N CYS A 60 8.05 18.79 -4.28
CA CYS A 60 9.31 18.19 -4.74
C CYS A 60 9.20 17.58 -6.15
N SER A 61 8.01 17.24 -6.65
CA SER A 61 7.85 16.63 -7.98
C SER A 61 8.26 17.55 -9.14
N THR A 62 8.27 18.87 -8.90
CA THR A 62 8.62 19.87 -9.92
C THR A 62 10.09 20.30 -9.88
N THR A 63 10.88 19.80 -8.92
CA THR A 63 12.29 20.16 -8.79
C THR A 63 13.20 19.11 -9.43
N ASN A 64 14.33 19.57 -10.00
CA ASN A 64 15.41 18.69 -10.45
C ASN A 64 16.52 18.55 -9.39
N ASP A 65 16.39 19.27 -8.28
CA ASP A 65 17.34 19.27 -7.16
C ASP A 65 17.01 18.13 -6.19
N VAL A 66 17.31 16.91 -6.63
CA VAL A 66 17.08 15.69 -5.83
C VAL A 66 18.02 15.66 -4.63
N ASP A 67 19.26 16.13 -4.81
CA ASP A 67 20.29 16.15 -3.76
C ASP A 67 19.84 16.96 -2.54
N ALA A 68 18.98 17.96 -2.69
CA ALA A 68 18.41 18.71 -1.56
C ALA A 68 17.68 17.81 -0.54
N PHE A 69 17.15 16.67 -0.96
CA PHE A 69 16.33 15.78 -0.14
C PHE A 69 17.10 14.61 0.47
N TYR A 70 18.32 14.34 0.02
CA TYR A 70 19.13 13.21 0.47
C TYR A 70 20.43 13.69 1.09
N ARG A 71 20.88 13.02 2.13
CA ARG A 71 22.23 13.22 2.66
C ARG A 71 23.26 12.77 1.62
N ARG A 72 24.34 13.53 1.47
CA ARG A 72 25.45 13.13 0.57
C ARG A 72 26.43 12.22 1.32
N ASP A 73 27.08 11.30 0.62
CA ASP A 73 28.01 10.31 1.19
C ASP A 73 29.09 10.92 2.11
N GLU A 74 29.64 12.07 1.74
CA GLU A 74 30.73 12.75 2.47
C GLU A 74 30.23 13.93 3.34
N GLU A 75 28.92 14.12 3.47
CA GLU A 75 28.35 15.25 4.22
C GLU A 75 28.44 15.00 5.73
N LEU A 76 28.95 15.99 6.46
CA LEU A 76 28.98 15.96 7.93
C LEU A 76 27.58 16.12 8.51
N ASP A 77 27.33 15.50 9.67
CA ASP A 77 26.00 15.53 10.32
C ASP A 77 25.47 16.96 10.52
N GLU A 78 26.30 17.89 10.98
CA GLU A 78 25.91 19.30 11.18
C GLU A 78 25.51 19.99 9.87
N GLN A 79 26.19 19.67 8.75
CA GLN A 79 25.87 20.22 7.43
C GLN A 79 24.54 19.65 6.93
N TRP A 80 24.33 18.35 7.13
CA TRP A 80 23.08 17.68 6.81
C TRP A 80 21.92 18.26 7.61
N HIS A 81 22.07 18.42 8.93
CA HIS A 81 21.03 18.96 9.80
C HIS A 81 20.65 20.40 9.43
N ALA A 82 21.60 21.25 9.09
CA ALA A 82 21.28 22.60 8.61
C ALA A 82 20.52 22.55 7.27
N ARG A 83 20.99 21.73 6.33
CA ARG A 83 20.40 21.65 4.99
C ARG A 83 19.01 21.00 4.98
N ARG A 84 18.79 19.97 5.80
CA ARG A 84 17.49 19.28 5.87
C ARG A 84 16.40 20.21 6.39
N GLU A 85 16.70 21.08 7.35
CA GLU A 85 15.76 22.09 7.86
C GLU A 85 15.37 23.09 6.77
N ASP A 86 16.35 23.58 6.00
CA ASP A 86 16.10 24.45 4.85
C ASP A 86 15.25 23.74 3.77
N THR A 87 15.53 22.46 3.50
CA THR A 87 14.74 21.64 2.56
C THR A 87 13.31 21.46 3.06
N ILE A 88 13.10 21.14 4.33
CA ILE A 88 11.77 20.99 4.95
C ILE A 88 11.00 22.30 4.83
N ALA A 89 11.60 23.42 5.22
CA ALA A 89 10.96 24.73 5.17
C ALA A 89 10.59 25.15 3.74
N LYS A 90 11.48 24.88 2.77
CA LYS A 90 11.30 25.26 1.36
C LYS A 90 10.27 24.40 0.64
N TYR A 91 10.29 23.08 0.85
CA TYR A 91 9.51 22.16 0.03
C TYR A 91 8.38 21.47 0.78
N CYS A 92 8.56 21.13 2.06
CA CYS A 92 7.66 20.21 2.76
C CYS A 92 6.63 20.92 3.65
N ALA A 93 6.98 22.02 4.31
CA ALA A 93 6.14 22.70 5.31
C ALA A 93 4.75 23.14 4.80
N ARG A 94 4.60 23.30 3.48
CA ARG A 94 3.32 23.63 2.82
C ARG A 94 3.00 22.70 1.65
N CYS A 95 3.61 21.52 1.61
CA CYS A 95 3.39 20.55 0.56
C CYS A 95 1.99 19.94 0.71
N PRO A 96 1.11 19.98 -0.32
CA PRO A 96 -0.28 19.51 -0.21
C PRO A 96 -0.43 18.01 0.05
N ILE A 97 0.67 17.26 0.02
CA ILE A 97 0.71 15.80 0.20
C ILE A 97 1.68 15.37 1.30
N ALA A 98 2.08 16.28 2.20
CA ALA A 98 3.05 16.00 3.25
C ALA A 98 2.70 14.74 4.05
N ALA A 99 1.44 14.57 4.46
CA ALA A 99 1.02 13.38 5.21
C ALA A 99 1.09 12.08 4.39
N ALA A 100 0.76 12.13 3.10
CA ALA A 100 0.90 10.95 2.22
C ALA A 100 2.37 10.57 1.99
N CYS A 101 3.25 11.56 1.82
CA CYS A 101 4.68 11.35 1.72
C CYS A 101 5.27 10.79 3.02
N LEU A 102 4.81 11.28 4.17
CA LEU A 102 5.21 10.74 5.47
C LEU A 102 4.77 9.28 5.64
N GLU A 103 3.49 8.99 5.40
CA GLU A 103 2.96 7.63 5.56
C GLU A 103 3.72 6.61 4.70
N LEU A 104 4.08 6.98 3.46
CA LEU A 104 4.86 6.09 2.60
C LEU A 104 6.26 5.84 3.17
N ALA A 105 6.93 6.90 3.65
CA ALA A 105 8.25 6.79 4.28
C ALA A 105 8.23 5.94 5.55
N LEU A 106 7.16 6.02 6.34
CA LEU A 106 7.00 5.17 7.54
C LEU A 106 6.74 3.70 7.19
N ARG A 107 5.98 3.41 6.11
CA ARG A 107 5.76 2.04 5.65
C ARG A 107 7.04 1.44 5.08
N TYR A 108 7.79 2.22 4.32
CA TYR A 108 8.96 1.80 3.57
C TYR A 108 10.13 2.74 3.88
N PRO A 109 10.72 2.64 5.09
CA PRO A 109 11.81 3.50 5.47
C PRO A 109 13.02 3.28 4.56
N GLU A 110 13.67 4.38 4.20
CA GLU A 110 14.94 4.35 3.49
C GLU A 110 16.00 3.64 4.36
N ALA A 111 17.03 3.10 3.72
CA ALA A 111 18.12 2.49 4.46
C ALA A 111 18.90 3.57 5.26
N PRO A 112 19.56 3.23 6.38
CA PRO A 112 20.21 4.22 7.24
C PRO A 112 21.26 5.09 6.55
N GLN A 113 21.88 4.59 5.48
CA GLN A 113 22.84 5.34 4.66
C GLN A 113 22.18 6.37 3.72
N ASP A 114 20.87 6.25 3.48
CA ASP A 114 20.10 7.06 2.54
C ASP A 114 19.15 8.00 3.31
N LEU A 115 19.67 8.70 4.34
CA LEU A 115 18.87 9.65 5.12
C LEU A 115 18.22 10.65 4.18
N ALA A 116 16.89 10.73 4.26
CA ALA A 116 16.10 11.53 3.34
C ALA A 116 14.98 12.30 4.04
N VAL A 117 14.82 13.55 3.60
CA VAL A 117 13.72 14.41 4.02
C VAL A 117 12.43 13.91 3.37
N ARG A 118 11.52 13.38 4.20
CA ARG A 118 10.19 12.91 3.81
C ARG A 118 9.13 13.49 4.74
N GLY A 119 7.96 13.76 4.20
CA GLY A 119 6.81 14.13 5.02
C GLY A 119 6.87 15.47 5.76
N GLY A 120 7.98 16.21 5.65
CA GLY A 120 8.18 17.47 6.35
C GLY A 120 8.58 17.35 7.82
N ILE A 121 9.11 16.18 8.21
CA ILE A 121 9.68 15.96 9.55
C ILE A 121 11.08 15.35 9.42
N THR A 122 11.84 15.41 10.50
CA THR A 122 13.23 14.91 10.55
C THR A 122 13.26 13.38 10.50
N GLU A 123 14.41 12.80 10.15
CA GLU A 123 14.57 11.33 10.13
C GLU A 123 14.45 10.74 11.54
N GLU A 124 14.87 11.46 12.59
CA GLU A 124 14.71 11.02 13.98
C GLU A 124 13.23 10.97 14.37
N ASP A 125 12.43 11.96 13.94
CA ASP A 125 10.99 11.97 14.18
C ASP A 125 10.27 10.87 13.39
N GLN A 126 10.72 10.58 12.16
CA GLN A 126 10.18 9.46 11.37
C GLN A 126 10.44 8.12 12.07
N LEU A 127 11.66 7.90 12.58
CA LEU A 127 12.00 6.68 13.32
C LEU A 127 11.16 6.55 14.60
N ALA A 128 11.05 7.62 15.39
CA ALA A 128 10.24 7.61 16.61
C ALA A 128 8.77 7.32 16.31
N LEU A 129 8.21 7.92 15.25
CA LEU A 129 6.82 7.69 14.85
C LEU A 129 6.61 6.28 14.29
N ALA A 130 7.56 5.75 13.51
CA ALA A 130 7.52 4.39 13.00
C ALA A 130 7.52 3.35 14.13
N ASP A 131 8.32 3.57 15.17
CA ASP A 131 8.35 2.71 16.36
C ASP A 131 7.04 2.77 17.14
N MET A 132 6.48 3.98 17.32
CA MET A 132 5.19 4.18 17.99
C MET A 132 4.03 3.51 17.25
N GLU A 133 4.10 3.43 15.91
CA GLU A 133 3.03 2.93 15.06
C GLU A 133 3.34 1.59 14.38
N ALA A 134 4.33 0.85 14.89
CA ALA A 134 4.87 -0.33 14.25
C ALA A 134 3.80 -1.38 13.86
N GLU A 135 2.85 -1.64 14.75
CA GLU A 135 1.75 -2.58 14.51
C GLU A 135 0.80 -2.09 13.39
N ARG A 136 0.44 -0.80 13.41
CA ARG A 136 -0.41 -0.18 12.39
C ARG A 136 0.26 -0.21 11.02
N LEU A 137 1.54 0.15 10.96
CA LEU A 137 2.34 0.15 9.74
C LEU A 137 2.55 -1.26 9.19
N ALA A 138 2.74 -2.26 10.06
CA ALA A 138 2.79 -3.67 9.65
C ALA A 138 1.46 -4.11 9.02
N ALA A 139 0.33 -3.78 9.64
CA ALA A 139 -0.99 -4.07 9.09
C ALA A 139 -1.25 -3.33 7.76
N ALA A 140 -0.78 -2.10 7.61
CA ALA A 140 -0.88 -1.35 6.36
C ALA A 140 -0.06 -2.01 5.22
N ARG A 141 1.19 -2.38 5.47
CA ARG A 141 2.03 -3.13 4.51
C ARG A 141 1.44 -4.48 4.12
N GLU A 142 0.83 -5.19 5.08
CA GLU A 142 0.16 -6.45 4.80
C GLU A 142 -1.08 -6.24 3.91
N ARG A 143 -1.87 -5.21 4.22
CA ARG A 143 -2.98 -4.79 3.37
C ARG A 143 -2.51 -4.50 1.95
N ASP A 144 -1.36 -3.83 1.76
CA ASP A 144 -0.74 -3.52 0.45
C ASP A 144 -0.27 -4.75 -0.33
N ARG A 145 0.37 -5.72 0.34
CA ARG A 145 0.82 -6.96 -0.31
C ARG A 145 -0.31 -7.92 -0.66
N ALA A 146 -1.34 -8.03 0.18
CA ALA A 146 -2.38 -9.05 0.05
C ALA A 146 -3.07 -9.10 -1.33
N PRO A 147 -3.50 -7.99 -1.98
CA PRO A 147 -4.07 -8.03 -3.33
C PRO A 147 -3.11 -8.58 -4.39
N TYR A 148 -1.83 -8.19 -4.32
CA TYR A 148 -0.80 -8.67 -5.23
C TYR A 148 -0.54 -10.16 -5.04
N GLU A 149 -0.37 -10.61 -3.80
CA GLU A 149 -0.16 -12.02 -3.47
C GLU A 149 -1.35 -12.88 -3.89
N GLN A 150 -2.58 -12.45 -3.60
CA GLN A 150 -3.79 -13.14 -4.02
C GLN A 150 -3.89 -13.25 -5.55
N ARG A 151 -3.50 -12.21 -6.30
CA ARG A 151 -3.43 -12.26 -7.77
C ARG A 151 -2.37 -13.26 -8.22
N THR A 152 -1.18 -13.23 -7.63
CA THR A 152 -0.07 -14.13 -7.94
C THR A 152 -0.44 -15.59 -7.67
N MET A 153 -1.08 -15.89 -6.54
CA MET A 153 -1.60 -17.23 -6.21
C MET A 153 -2.61 -17.72 -7.25
N ARG A 154 -3.55 -16.86 -7.68
CA ARG A 154 -4.53 -17.21 -8.73
C ARG A 154 -3.84 -17.51 -10.07
N LEU A 155 -2.87 -16.69 -10.47
CA LEU A 155 -2.11 -16.91 -11.71
C LEU A 155 -1.27 -18.19 -11.64
N HIS A 156 -0.60 -18.44 -10.52
CA HIS A 156 0.16 -19.66 -10.30
C HIS A 156 -0.74 -20.90 -10.37
N ALA A 157 -1.90 -20.89 -9.70
CA ALA A 157 -2.87 -21.99 -9.76
C ALA A 157 -3.40 -22.21 -11.19
N ALA A 158 -3.66 -21.14 -11.95
CA ALA A 158 -4.06 -21.25 -13.35
C ALA A 158 -2.97 -21.88 -14.23
N ARG A 159 -1.71 -21.47 -14.05
CA ARG A 159 -0.55 -22.09 -14.73
C ARG A 159 -0.40 -23.56 -14.37
N GLN A 160 -0.59 -23.92 -13.10
CA GLN A 160 -0.54 -25.31 -12.65
C GLN A 160 -1.60 -26.18 -13.35
N VAL A 161 -2.86 -25.70 -13.44
CA VAL A 161 -3.92 -26.40 -14.18
C VAL A 161 -3.54 -26.59 -15.65
N LEU A 162 -3.05 -25.53 -16.32
CA LEU A 162 -2.63 -25.62 -17.72
C LEU A 162 -1.44 -26.58 -17.92
N GLY A 163 -0.47 -26.56 -17.00
CA GLY A 163 0.68 -27.47 -17.03
C GLY A 163 0.25 -28.92 -16.89
N LEU A 164 -0.55 -29.24 -15.88
CA LEU A 164 -1.09 -30.59 -15.66
C LEU A 164 -1.96 -31.03 -16.84
N ALA A 165 -2.85 -30.17 -17.34
CA ALA A 165 -3.67 -30.49 -18.50
C ALA A 165 -2.81 -30.84 -19.73
N ARG A 166 -1.74 -30.09 -20.00
CA ARG A 166 -0.81 -30.40 -21.10
C ARG A 166 -0.06 -31.72 -20.88
N SER A 167 0.36 -32.01 -19.66
CA SER A 167 1.13 -33.22 -19.33
C SER A 167 0.25 -34.48 -19.20
N HIS A 168 -1.05 -34.32 -18.97
CA HIS A 168 -1.95 -35.42 -18.61
C HIS A 168 -3.03 -35.70 -19.64
N ILE A 169 -3.29 -34.78 -20.57
CA ILE A 169 -4.28 -34.95 -21.63
C ILE A 169 -3.52 -35.32 -22.92
N GLY A 170 -3.61 -36.58 -23.30
CA GLY A 170 -3.02 -37.10 -24.55
C GLY A 170 -3.13 -38.62 -24.64
N LEU A 171 -3.22 -39.15 -25.86
CA LEU A 171 -3.32 -40.59 -26.14
C LEU A 171 -2.06 -41.38 -25.69
N SER A 172 -0.95 -40.69 -25.44
CA SER A 172 0.33 -41.27 -25.01
C SER A 172 0.41 -41.58 -23.51
N VAL A 173 -0.61 -41.23 -22.72
CA VAL A 173 -0.64 -41.52 -21.27
C VAL A 173 -1.03 -42.98 -21.04
N LYS A 174 -0.13 -43.76 -20.42
CA LYS A 174 -0.39 -45.16 -20.08
C LYS A 174 -1.64 -45.29 -19.19
N PRO A 175 -2.48 -46.33 -19.39
CA PRO A 175 -3.71 -46.52 -18.63
C PRO A 175 -3.53 -46.49 -17.11
N GLU A 176 -2.42 -47.02 -16.61
CA GLU A 176 -2.08 -47.09 -15.18
C GLU A 176 -1.95 -45.72 -14.50
N TYR A 177 -1.65 -44.64 -15.23
CA TYR A 177 -1.52 -43.29 -14.66
C TYR A 177 -2.76 -42.42 -14.82
N ARG A 178 -3.78 -42.85 -15.59
CA ARG A 178 -4.93 -42.01 -15.93
C ARG A 178 -5.73 -41.55 -14.71
N ASN A 179 -6.00 -42.46 -13.77
CA ASN A 179 -6.74 -42.14 -12.56
C ASN A 179 -5.99 -41.16 -11.66
N LYS A 180 -4.68 -41.35 -11.52
CA LYS A 180 -3.80 -40.45 -10.75
C LYS A 180 -3.75 -39.06 -11.39
N ASN A 181 -3.50 -38.99 -12.70
CA ASN A 181 -3.44 -37.75 -13.46
C ASN A 181 -4.77 -36.98 -13.41
N HIS A 182 -5.90 -37.70 -13.50
CA HIS A 182 -7.22 -37.10 -13.39
C HIS A 182 -7.47 -36.53 -11.98
N ALA A 183 -7.09 -37.27 -10.93
CA ALA A 183 -7.20 -36.79 -9.54
C ALA A 183 -6.34 -35.54 -9.31
N GLU A 184 -5.09 -35.52 -9.79
CA GLU A 184 -4.18 -34.38 -9.68
C GLU A 184 -4.72 -33.13 -10.42
N LEU A 185 -5.22 -33.32 -11.65
CA LEU A 185 -5.85 -32.23 -12.41
C LEU A 185 -7.10 -31.71 -11.70
N SER A 186 -7.97 -32.60 -11.22
CA SER A 186 -9.20 -32.24 -10.50
C SER A 186 -8.90 -31.46 -9.21
N ALA A 187 -7.88 -31.86 -8.44
CA ALA A 187 -7.43 -31.14 -7.25
C ALA A 187 -6.91 -29.74 -7.60
N ALA A 188 -6.12 -29.60 -8.67
CA ALA A 188 -5.61 -28.31 -9.12
C ALA A 188 -6.73 -27.37 -9.59
N VAL A 189 -7.72 -27.88 -10.33
CA VAL A 189 -8.91 -27.13 -10.74
C VAL A 189 -9.70 -26.66 -9.52
N SER A 190 -9.96 -27.55 -8.57
CA SER A 190 -10.67 -27.22 -7.32
C SER A 190 -9.97 -26.11 -6.54
N LYS A 191 -8.63 -26.16 -6.45
CA LYS A 191 -7.83 -25.11 -5.82
C LYS A 191 -7.98 -23.76 -6.53
N LEU A 192 -7.92 -23.74 -7.86
CA LEU A 192 -8.11 -22.51 -8.64
C LEU A 192 -9.52 -21.93 -8.45
N GLU A 193 -10.54 -22.77 -8.46
CA GLU A 193 -11.93 -22.36 -8.23
C GLU A 193 -12.14 -21.78 -6.84
N GLN A 194 -11.55 -22.40 -5.80
CA GLN A 194 -11.60 -21.88 -4.45
C GLN A 194 -10.96 -20.48 -4.36
N LEU A 195 -9.79 -20.28 -4.97
CA LEU A 195 -9.13 -18.97 -5.00
C LEU A 195 -9.95 -17.91 -5.75
N ARG A 196 -10.62 -18.29 -6.85
CA ARG A 196 -11.55 -17.42 -7.58
C ARG A 196 -12.79 -17.08 -6.75
N LYS A 197 -13.34 -18.06 -6.02
CA LYS A 197 -14.50 -17.87 -5.13
C LYS A 197 -14.16 -16.91 -3.98
N ASN A 198 -13.00 -17.10 -3.34
CA ASN A 198 -12.51 -16.21 -2.30
C ASN A 198 -12.32 -14.78 -2.82
N HIS A 199 -11.74 -14.63 -4.02
CA HIS A 199 -11.59 -13.33 -4.65
C HIS A 199 -12.93 -12.64 -4.91
N ARG A 200 -13.90 -13.35 -5.51
CA ARG A 200 -15.24 -12.82 -5.76
C ARG A 200 -15.89 -12.32 -4.48
N ARG A 201 -15.88 -13.14 -3.42
CA ARG A 201 -16.38 -12.75 -2.09
C ARG A 201 -15.69 -11.49 -1.55
N ALA A 202 -14.35 -11.44 -1.65
CA ALA A 202 -13.58 -10.30 -1.18
C ALA A 202 -13.86 -9.01 -1.97
N THR A 203 -14.26 -9.10 -3.24
CA THR A 203 -14.62 -7.93 -4.07
C THR A 203 -16.13 -7.65 -4.07
N GLY A 204 -16.91 -8.29 -3.19
CA GLY A 204 -18.36 -8.08 -3.10
C GLY A 204 -19.18 -8.76 -4.21
N TRP A 205 -18.55 -9.60 -5.04
CA TRP A 205 -19.25 -10.42 -6.02
C TRP A 205 -19.67 -11.75 -5.39
N ALA A 206 -20.96 -12.09 -5.44
CA ALA A 206 -21.55 -13.29 -4.84
C ALA A 206 -21.57 -13.33 -3.29
N ALA A 207 -21.94 -12.21 -2.68
CA ALA A 207 -22.48 -12.17 -1.31
C ALA A 207 -23.83 -12.89 -1.25
#